data_AF-A0A6P6ALK5-F1
#
_entry.id   AF-A0A6P6ALK5-F1
#
_cell.length_a   1.000
_cell.length_b   1.000
_cell.length_c   1.000
_cell.angle_alpha   90.00
_cell.angle_beta   90.00
_cell.angle_gamma   90.00
#
_symmetry.space_group_name_H-M   'P 1'
#
loop_
_entity.id
_entity.type
_entity.pdbx_description
1 polymer ?
#
loop_
_entity_poly.entity_id
_entity_poly.type
_entity_poly.pdbx_seq_one_letter_code
_entity_poly.pdbx_strand_id
1 'polypeptide(L)'
;MRNGSIPNSFNDLQSLTVVNISYNQLEGPIPNTKAFQEASFDALTNSKGLCGNATRLMPCVVAAASNKVGHRKSTKVIIFIVLPLCGPLLLFIMAGSFFFLCQKNRTRKSESMEAQLGDFFTLWGYNGRILYENIILATEDFSPNNCIGSGGYGAVYKAALPIGQVVAVKKLLQSEDSMLINNLKAFENEVQVLTEIRHRNVVKLYGFCSHPKNSFLVYEFAERGSLRMLLSNKEEAEELNWKKRLNIVKGVANALSSVHSDHSPPIIHRDILSNNVLLDLSYEAHVSDFGITRFLKPDSSNWTSLASTFGYIAQDLLKEVIDQRLSSPVNQVSEDVVSTAKVAFACLNGNPKLRPTMQQIAQALSCRSLPLSNPFSIIKLGELWDYGFCSG
;
A
#
# COMPACT_ATOMS: atom_id res chain seq x y z
N MET A 1 -24.34 -24.04 70.17
CA MET A 1 -23.44 -25.12 70.64
C MET A 1 -23.14 -26.01 69.44
N ARG A 2 -21.87 -26.27 69.13
CA ARG A 2 -21.49 -27.22 68.06
C ARG A 2 -21.28 -28.62 68.65
N ASN A 3 -21.72 -29.64 67.93
CA ASN A 3 -21.57 -31.06 68.27
C ASN A 3 -20.75 -31.81 67.19
N GLY A 4 -20.12 -32.92 67.57
CA GLY A 4 -19.34 -33.78 66.66
C GLY A 4 -17.84 -33.81 66.95
N SER A 5 -17.05 -34.39 66.05
CA SER A 5 -15.60 -34.49 66.20
C SER A 5 -14.85 -33.27 65.65
N ILE A 6 -13.64 -33.03 66.14
CA ILE A 6 -12.75 -32.02 65.58
C ILE A 6 -12.23 -32.53 64.23
N PRO A 7 -12.41 -31.79 63.12
CA PRO A 7 -11.94 -32.22 61.81
C PRO A 7 -10.42 -32.43 61.76
N ASN A 8 -9.97 -33.49 61.10
CA ASN A 8 -8.53 -33.79 60.96
C ASN A 8 -7.75 -32.73 60.17
N SER A 9 -8.42 -31.88 59.38
CA SER A 9 -7.80 -30.78 58.65
C SER A 9 -7.14 -29.73 59.55
N PHE A 10 -7.49 -29.70 60.85
CA PHE A 10 -6.78 -28.87 61.82
C PHE A 10 -5.32 -29.31 62.06
N ASN A 11 -4.94 -30.54 61.68
CA ASN A 11 -3.53 -30.97 61.69
C ASN A 11 -2.67 -30.24 60.66
N ASP A 12 -3.28 -29.76 59.57
CA ASP A 12 -2.57 -29.12 58.46
C ASP A 12 -2.39 -27.61 58.68
N LEU A 13 -3.01 -27.04 59.72
CA LEU A 13 -2.95 -25.62 60.06
C LEU A 13 -1.69 -25.28 60.87
N GLN A 14 -0.55 -25.15 60.19
CA GLN A 14 0.74 -24.85 60.82
C GLN A 14 0.81 -23.45 61.47
N SER A 15 -0.01 -22.50 61.00
CA SER A 15 -0.06 -21.12 61.52
C SER A 15 -1.01 -20.94 62.71
N LEU A 16 -1.72 -21.99 63.13
CA LEU A 16 -2.63 -21.93 64.28
C LEU A 16 -1.80 -21.89 65.57
N THR A 17 -1.94 -20.82 66.35
CA THR A 17 -1.16 -20.60 67.59
C THR A 17 -2.01 -20.63 68.85
N VAL A 18 -3.31 -20.33 68.76
CA VAL A 18 -4.24 -20.29 69.90
C VAL A 18 -5.55 -20.98 69.51
N VAL A 19 -6.09 -21.77 70.43
CA VAL A 19 -7.38 -22.46 70.27
C VAL A 19 -8.22 -22.24 71.52
N ASN A 20 -9.51 -21.92 71.34
CA ASN A 20 -10.51 -21.98 72.39
C ASN A 20 -11.78 -22.63 71.83
N ILE A 21 -12.07 -23.84 72.31
CA ILE A 21 -13.24 -24.63 71.91
C ILE A 21 -14.12 -24.99 73.11
N SER A 22 -13.92 -24.31 74.23
CA SER A 22 -14.71 -24.47 75.45
C SER A 22 -16.21 -24.26 75.19
N TYR A 23 -17.05 -24.86 76.04
CA TYR A 23 -18.53 -24.75 75.95
C TYR A 23 -19.14 -25.28 74.64
N ASN A 24 -18.51 -26.28 74.01
CA ASN A 24 -19.05 -27.03 72.89
C ASN A 24 -19.27 -28.51 73.28
N GLN A 25 -19.97 -29.27 72.44
CA GLN A 25 -20.23 -30.70 72.66
C GLN A 25 -19.34 -31.56 71.74
N LEU A 26 -18.04 -31.27 71.74
CA LEU A 26 -17.08 -31.97 70.89
C LEU A 26 -16.53 -33.23 71.56
N GLU A 27 -16.30 -34.28 70.77
CA GLU A 27 -15.81 -35.58 71.22
C GLU A 27 -14.69 -36.14 70.33
N GLY A 28 -13.86 -37.04 70.87
CA GLY A 28 -12.80 -37.72 70.12
C GLY A 28 -11.39 -37.11 70.28
N PRO A 29 -10.42 -37.54 69.45
CA PRO A 29 -9.03 -37.12 69.59
C PRO A 29 -8.85 -35.64 69.21
N ILE A 30 -8.06 -34.91 70.00
CA ILE A 30 -7.61 -33.57 69.61
C ILE A 30 -6.53 -33.65 68.50
N PRO A 31 -6.48 -32.67 67.57
CA PRO A 31 -5.42 -32.56 66.57
C PRO A 31 -4.03 -32.48 67.20
N ASN A 32 -3.04 -33.07 66.52
CA ASN A 32 -1.65 -33.12 66.96
C ASN A 32 -0.87 -31.88 66.50
N THR A 33 -1.33 -30.69 66.88
CA THR A 33 -0.65 -29.42 66.60
C THR A 33 -0.27 -28.70 67.89
N LYS A 34 0.74 -27.84 67.82
CA LYS A 34 1.26 -27.09 68.97
C LYS A 34 0.16 -26.31 69.70
N ALA A 35 -0.76 -25.68 68.97
CA ALA A 35 -1.85 -24.91 69.57
C ALA A 35 -2.86 -25.75 70.36
N PHE A 36 -3.09 -27.02 70.01
CA PHE A 36 -3.95 -27.92 70.79
C PHE A 36 -3.21 -28.59 71.96
N GLN A 37 -1.92 -28.86 71.80
CA GLN A 37 -1.09 -29.43 72.87
C GLN A 37 -0.83 -28.40 74.00
N GLU A 38 -0.61 -27.14 73.64
CA GLU A 38 -0.31 -26.03 74.57
C GLU A 38 -1.55 -25.26 75.02
N ALA A 39 -2.76 -25.64 74.56
CA ALA A 39 -4.00 -25.02 74.99
C ALA A 39 -4.19 -25.13 76.51
N SER A 40 -4.70 -24.06 77.14
CA SER A 40 -5.05 -24.09 78.55
C SER A 40 -6.21 -25.04 78.80
N PHE A 41 -6.32 -25.56 80.02
CA PHE A 41 -7.44 -26.44 80.40
C PHE A 41 -8.78 -25.74 80.15
N ASP A 42 -8.91 -24.47 80.52
CA ASP A 42 -10.13 -23.67 80.34
C ASP A 42 -10.58 -23.62 78.88
N ALA A 43 -9.65 -23.56 77.93
CA ALA A 43 -9.91 -23.53 76.50
C ALA A 43 -10.48 -24.85 75.93
N LEU A 44 -10.38 -25.95 76.69
CA LEU A 44 -10.86 -27.29 76.32
C LEU A 44 -11.99 -27.80 77.24
N THR A 45 -12.37 -27.03 78.25
CA THR A 45 -13.39 -27.41 79.23
C THR A 45 -14.78 -27.58 78.61
N ASN A 46 -15.61 -28.40 79.25
CA ASN A 46 -17.03 -28.57 78.94
C ASN A 46 -17.32 -29.20 77.56
N SER A 47 -16.31 -29.79 76.91
CA SER A 47 -16.44 -30.69 75.73
C SER A 47 -16.49 -32.15 76.16
N LYS A 48 -17.45 -32.91 75.64
CA LYS A 48 -17.79 -34.25 76.12
C LYS A 48 -16.92 -35.29 75.43
N GLY A 49 -15.88 -35.81 76.10
CA GLY A 49 -15.12 -36.96 75.60
C GLY A 49 -13.95 -36.64 74.67
N LEU A 50 -13.30 -35.47 74.84
CA LEU A 50 -12.02 -35.20 74.20
C LEU A 50 -10.90 -36.04 74.84
N CYS A 51 -10.01 -36.56 74.01
CA CYS A 51 -8.83 -37.31 74.44
C CYS A 51 -7.59 -36.90 73.65
N GLY A 52 -6.39 -37.07 74.21
CA GLY A 52 -5.14 -36.75 73.52
C GLY A 52 -4.06 -36.21 74.44
N ASN A 53 -2.96 -35.75 73.84
CA ASN A 53 -1.74 -35.36 74.56
C ASN A 53 -1.72 -33.85 74.86
N ALA A 54 -2.73 -33.36 75.59
CA ALA A 54 -2.80 -32.00 76.10
C ALA A 54 -3.07 -32.02 77.61
N THR A 55 -2.74 -30.92 78.29
CA THR A 55 -2.74 -30.82 79.75
C THR A 55 -4.11 -31.23 80.35
N ARG A 56 -4.11 -32.29 81.18
CA ARG A 56 -5.28 -32.84 81.90
C ARG A 56 -6.38 -33.48 81.03
N LEU A 57 -6.13 -33.81 79.77
CA LEU A 57 -6.97 -34.75 79.01
C LEU A 57 -6.51 -36.21 79.24
N MET A 58 -7.45 -37.16 79.17
CA MET A 58 -7.09 -38.57 79.19
C MET A 58 -6.49 -38.98 77.82
N PRO A 59 -5.50 -39.91 77.79
CA PRO A 59 -5.03 -40.51 76.55
C PRO A 59 -6.16 -41.28 75.85
N CYS A 60 -6.21 -41.23 74.52
CA CYS A 60 -7.17 -42.02 73.75
C CYS A 60 -6.83 -43.52 73.87
N VAL A 61 -7.83 -44.35 74.18
CA VAL A 61 -7.66 -45.81 74.22
C VAL A 61 -7.75 -46.37 72.80
N VAL A 62 -6.65 -46.91 72.27
CA VAL A 62 -6.65 -47.61 70.98
C VAL A 62 -6.78 -49.11 71.23
N ALA A 63 -7.91 -49.70 70.85
CA ALA A 63 -8.08 -51.15 70.84
C ALA A 63 -7.17 -51.75 69.76
N ALA A 64 -6.17 -52.52 70.17
CA ALA A 64 -5.27 -53.24 69.28
C ALA A 64 -5.97 -54.48 68.70
N ALA A 65 -6.41 -54.39 67.44
CA ALA A 65 -6.76 -55.57 66.64
C ALA A 65 -5.62 -55.84 65.63
N SER A 66 -4.91 -56.94 65.89
CA SER A 66 -3.86 -57.49 65.05
C SER A 66 -4.37 -57.83 63.64
N ASN A 67 -3.70 -57.32 62.60
CA ASN A 67 -3.50 -58.04 61.35
C ASN A 67 -2.07 -57.76 60.84
N LYS A 68 -1.18 -58.72 61.07
CA LYS A 68 0.12 -58.80 60.39
C LYS A 68 -0.13 -59.15 58.91
N VAL A 69 -0.06 -58.16 58.04
CA VAL A 69 0.31 -58.36 56.63
C VAL A 69 1.65 -57.67 56.42
N GLY A 70 2.69 -58.49 56.21
CA GLY A 70 4.05 -58.01 55.96
C GLY A 70 4.13 -57.23 54.65
N HIS A 71 4.20 -55.90 54.74
CA HIS A 71 4.52 -55.04 53.61
C HIS A 71 6.00 -54.65 53.63
N ARG A 72 6.86 -55.59 53.23
CA ARG A 72 8.22 -55.30 52.75
C ARG A 72 8.28 -55.76 51.29
N LYS A 73 7.94 -54.85 50.35
CA LYS A 73 8.40 -54.82 48.94
C LYS A 73 7.70 -53.80 48.00
N SER A 74 6.70 -53.01 48.43
CA SER A 74 5.93 -52.16 47.49
C SER A 74 6.54 -50.76 47.19
N THR A 75 7.34 -50.18 48.07
CA THR A 75 7.88 -48.81 47.84
C THR A 75 8.95 -48.76 46.74
N LYS A 76 9.72 -49.84 46.53
CA LYS A 76 10.69 -49.90 45.42
C LYS A 76 10.00 -50.03 44.06
N VAL A 77 8.87 -50.73 43.97
CA VAL A 77 8.16 -50.97 42.70
C VAL A 77 7.47 -49.70 42.19
N ILE A 78 6.89 -48.87 43.08
CA ILE A 78 6.30 -47.58 42.69
C ILE A 78 7.36 -46.64 42.10
N ILE A 79 8.57 -46.61 42.67
CA ILE A 79 9.69 -45.82 42.13
C ILE A 79 10.12 -46.35 40.75
N PHE A 80 10.21 -47.67 40.57
CA PHE A 80 10.62 -48.27 39.28
C PHE A 80 9.58 -48.16 38.16
N ILE A 81 8.29 -47.93 38.47
CA ILE A 81 7.23 -47.80 37.45
C ILE A 81 6.87 -46.32 37.19
N VAL A 82 6.83 -45.49 38.23
CA VAL A 82 6.37 -44.09 38.12
C VAL A 82 7.48 -43.16 37.60
N LEU A 83 8.75 -43.30 38.03
CA LEU A 83 9.84 -42.47 37.50
C LEU A 83 10.04 -42.59 35.98
N PRO A 84 10.08 -43.79 35.38
CA PRO A 84 10.27 -43.91 33.93
C PRO A 84 9.07 -43.48 33.10
N LEU A 85 7.89 -43.25 33.71
CA LEU A 85 6.72 -42.70 33.02
C LEU A 85 6.64 -41.16 33.14
N CYS A 86 7.09 -40.60 34.27
CA CYS A 86 7.11 -39.15 34.47
C CYS A 86 8.16 -38.44 33.60
N GLY A 87 9.34 -39.04 33.42
CA GLY A 87 10.42 -38.47 32.61
C GLY A 87 10.02 -38.21 31.15
N PRO A 88 9.53 -39.24 30.41
CA PRO A 88 9.07 -39.08 29.04
C PRO A 88 7.88 -38.12 28.94
N LEU A 89 6.93 -38.18 29.87
CA LEU A 89 5.76 -37.30 29.86
C LEU A 89 6.16 -35.83 29.99
N LEU A 90 7.12 -35.51 30.86
CA LEU A 90 7.67 -34.16 30.99
C LEU A 90 8.45 -33.73 29.74
N LEU A 91 9.22 -34.64 29.12
CA LEU A 91 9.90 -34.35 27.86
C LEU A 91 8.93 -34.11 26.70
N PHE A 92 7.82 -34.85 26.61
CA PHE A 92 6.77 -34.60 25.61
C PHE A 92 6.07 -33.25 25.84
N ILE A 93 5.81 -32.87 27.09
CA ILE A 93 5.23 -31.55 27.41
C ILE A 93 6.22 -30.43 27.10
N MET A 94 7.50 -30.61 27.40
CA MET A 94 8.56 -29.64 27.07
C MET A 94 8.79 -29.53 25.56
N ALA A 95 8.80 -30.64 24.84
CA ALA A 95 8.92 -30.65 23.38
C ALA A 95 7.67 -30.08 22.71
N GLY A 96 6.48 -30.38 23.23
CA GLY A 96 5.21 -29.83 22.76
C GLY A 96 5.08 -28.33 23.03
N SER A 97 5.50 -27.86 24.21
CA SER A 97 5.52 -26.43 24.54
C SER A 97 6.59 -25.70 23.74
N PHE A 98 7.78 -26.29 23.55
CA PHE A 98 8.81 -25.75 22.66
C PHE A 98 8.33 -25.70 21.22
N PHE A 99 7.68 -26.76 20.71
CA PHE A 99 7.10 -26.79 19.37
C PHE A 99 5.97 -25.76 19.22
N PHE A 100 5.12 -25.59 20.24
CA PHE A 100 4.07 -24.57 20.25
C PHE A 100 4.64 -23.15 20.34
N LEU A 101 5.69 -22.93 21.12
CA LEU A 101 6.40 -21.65 21.20
C LEU A 101 7.15 -21.35 19.89
N CYS A 102 7.76 -22.36 19.27
CA CYS A 102 8.37 -22.26 17.95
C CYS A 102 7.32 -22.02 16.87
N GLN A 103 6.17 -22.69 16.92
CA GLN A 103 5.06 -22.49 15.99
C GLN A 103 4.45 -21.10 16.19
N LYS A 104 4.24 -20.65 17.43
CA LYS A 104 3.76 -19.32 17.77
C LYS A 104 4.75 -18.23 17.40
N ASN A 105 6.06 -18.45 17.56
CA ASN A 105 7.08 -17.53 17.06
C ASN A 105 7.17 -17.55 15.54
N ARG A 106 6.91 -18.70 14.89
CA ARG A 106 6.91 -18.82 13.43
C ARG A 106 5.66 -18.21 12.81
N THR A 107 4.48 -18.36 13.43
CA THR A 107 3.26 -17.64 13.03
C THR A 107 3.37 -16.17 13.36
N ARG A 108 3.94 -15.76 14.50
CA ARG A 108 4.18 -14.34 14.80
C ARG A 108 5.22 -13.72 13.88
N LYS A 109 6.20 -14.49 13.39
CA LYS A 109 7.16 -14.06 12.36
C LYS A 109 6.55 -14.10 10.95
N SER A 110 5.57 -14.96 10.69
CA SER A 110 4.77 -14.99 9.46
C SER A 110 3.80 -13.81 9.43
N GLU A 111 3.06 -13.56 10.51
CA GLU A 111 2.17 -12.43 10.73
C GLU A 111 2.95 -11.11 10.78
N SER A 112 4.18 -11.06 11.33
CA SER A 112 5.01 -9.85 11.24
C SER A 112 5.58 -9.63 9.84
N MET A 113 5.85 -10.70 9.09
CA MET A 113 6.29 -10.61 7.69
C MET A 113 5.12 -10.21 6.79
N GLU A 114 3.91 -10.74 7.02
CA GLU A 114 2.65 -10.38 6.36
C GLU A 114 2.16 -8.99 6.75
N ALA A 115 2.38 -8.53 7.99
CA ALA A 115 2.10 -7.15 8.39
C ALA A 115 3.16 -6.14 7.88
N GLN A 116 4.37 -6.59 7.54
CA GLN A 116 5.37 -5.81 6.79
C GLN A 116 5.14 -5.86 5.27
N LEU A 117 4.27 -6.76 4.80
CA LEU A 117 3.91 -6.99 3.40
C LEU A 117 2.73 -6.08 3.05
N GLY A 118 3.02 -4.79 2.86
CA GLY A 118 2.04 -3.76 2.50
C GLY A 118 1.11 -4.18 1.34
N ASP A 119 -0.10 -3.64 1.36
CA ASP A 119 -1.25 -3.94 0.49
C ASP A 119 -0.86 -4.23 -0.97
N PHE A 120 -0.87 -5.51 -1.35
CA PHE A 120 -0.48 -6.01 -2.67
C PHE A 120 -1.67 -5.96 -3.63
N PHE A 121 -1.87 -4.83 -4.31
CA PHE A 121 -2.85 -4.72 -5.38
C PHE A 121 -2.16 -4.93 -6.75
N THR A 122 -2.40 -6.07 -7.39
CA THR A 122 -1.81 -6.43 -8.68
C THR A 122 -2.81 -6.36 -9.82
N LEU A 123 -2.55 -5.50 -10.82
CA LEU A 123 -3.26 -5.50 -12.12
C LEU A 123 -2.71 -6.57 -13.09
N TRP A 124 -1.59 -7.22 -12.73
CA TRP A 124 -1.04 -8.41 -13.39
C TRP A 124 -1.13 -9.59 -12.40
N GLY A 125 -1.93 -10.60 -12.72
CA GLY A 125 -2.38 -11.67 -11.82
C GLY A 125 -1.42 -12.16 -10.71
N TYR A 126 -2.01 -12.30 -9.53
CA TYR A 126 -1.76 -13.26 -8.44
C TYR A 126 -0.39 -13.37 -7.75
N ASN A 127 0.66 -12.59 -8.08
CA ASN A 127 1.84 -12.59 -7.22
C ASN A 127 2.68 -11.32 -7.32
N GLY A 128 2.28 -10.26 -6.63
CA GLY A 128 3.05 -9.02 -6.62
C GLY A 128 4.46 -9.19 -6.02
N ARG A 129 4.71 -10.24 -5.25
CA ARG A 129 6.06 -10.63 -4.82
C ARG A 129 6.97 -10.97 -6.00
N ILE A 130 6.46 -11.73 -6.98
CA ILE A 130 7.23 -12.07 -8.19
C ILE A 130 7.48 -10.80 -9.02
N LEU A 131 6.49 -9.91 -9.13
CA LEU A 131 6.68 -8.61 -9.78
C LEU A 131 7.79 -7.82 -9.09
N TYR A 132 7.76 -7.71 -7.76
CA TYR A 132 8.78 -7.03 -6.99
C TYR A 132 10.17 -7.63 -7.24
N GLU A 133 10.33 -8.93 -7.04
CA GLU A 133 11.62 -9.62 -7.21
C GLU A 133 12.17 -9.45 -8.64
N ASN A 134 11.32 -9.60 -9.66
CA ASN A 134 11.71 -9.39 -11.06
C ASN A 134 12.14 -7.94 -11.33
N ILE A 135 11.46 -6.95 -10.77
CA ILE A 135 11.78 -5.53 -10.98
C ILE A 135 13.09 -5.16 -10.28
N ILE A 136 13.30 -5.62 -9.03
CA ILE A 136 14.57 -5.40 -8.33
C ILE A 136 15.74 -6.02 -9.11
N LEU A 137 15.58 -7.25 -9.59
CA LEU A 137 16.61 -7.93 -10.39
C LEU A 137 16.86 -7.19 -11.72
N ALA A 138 15.81 -6.89 -12.47
CA ALA A 138 15.90 -6.26 -13.79
C ALA A 138 16.42 -4.81 -13.77
N THR A 139 16.30 -4.13 -12.62
CA THR A 139 16.84 -2.77 -12.42
C THR A 139 18.20 -2.77 -11.73
N GLU A 140 18.74 -3.93 -11.36
CA GLU A 140 19.95 -4.07 -10.54
C GLU A 140 19.86 -3.27 -9.23
N ASP A 141 18.76 -3.47 -8.49
CA ASP A 141 18.40 -2.71 -7.29
C ASP A 141 18.32 -1.19 -7.53
N PHE A 142 17.65 -0.80 -8.63
CA PHE A 142 17.54 0.60 -9.07
C PHE A 142 18.90 1.27 -9.29
N SER A 143 19.81 0.55 -9.95
CA SER A 143 21.11 1.07 -10.37
C SER A 143 20.96 2.34 -11.21
N PRO A 144 21.81 3.38 -10.99
CA PRO A 144 21.82 4.58 -11.81
C PRO A 144 22.01 4.31 -13.30
N ASN A 145 22.64 3.20 -13.68
CA ASN A 145 22.83 2.80 -15.08
C ASN A 145 21.51 2.52 -15.80
N ASN A 146 20.47 2.13 -15.06
CA ASN A 146 19.14 1.88 -15.58
C ASN A 146 18.22 3.10 -15.47
N CYS A 147 18.66 4.20 -14.85
CA CYS A 147 17.89 5.42 -14.69
C CYS A 147 17.76 6.15 -16.04
N ILE A 148 16.52 6.40 -16.47
CA ILE A 148 16.21 7.10 -17.72
C ILE A 148 15.63 8.50 -17.48
N GLY A 149 15.35 8.85 -16.23
CA GLY A 149 14.87 10.18 -15.87
C GLY A 149 14.64 10.33 -14.37
N SER A 150 14.76 11.55 -13.87
CA SER A 150 14.53 11.88 -12.46
C SER A 150 13.80 13.21 -12.33
N GLY A 151 12.90 13.33 -11.36
CA GLY A 151 12.13 14.54 -11.08
C GLY A 151 11.60 14.57 -9.64
N GLY A 152 10.79 15.60 -9.33
CA GLY A 152 10.29 15.83 -7.97
C GLY A 152 9.44 14.68 -7.40
N TYR A 153 8.84 13.86 -8.27
CA TYR A 153 7.98 12.73 -7.89
C TYR A 153 8.69 11.38 -7.84
N GLY A 154 9.98 11.31 -8.20
CA GLY A 154 10.67 10.03 -8.31
C GLY A 154 11.75 9.96 -9.38
N ALA A 155 12.26 8.75 -9.57
CA ALA A 155 13.15 8.39 -10.67
C ALA A 155 12.53 7.26 -11.49
N VAL A 156 12.69 7.32 -12.80
CA VAL A 156 12.18 6.33 -13.75
C VAL A 156 13.35 5.48 -14.23
N TYR A 157 13.18 4.16 -14.19
CA TYR A 157 14.18 3.18 -14.57
C TYR A 157 13.66 2.34 -15.74
N LYS A 158 14.54 1.99 -16.67
CA LYS A 158 14.27 0.97 -17.69
C LYS A 158 14.54 -0.40 -17.09
N ALA A 159 13.61 -1.34 -17.26
CA ALA A 159 13.77 -2.71 -16.78
C ALA A 159 13.43 -3.70 -17.89
N ALA A 160 14.34 -4.62 -18.18
CA ALA A 160 14.09 -5.75 -19.08
C ALA A 160 13.66 -6.96 -18.24
N LEU A 161 12.38 -7.32 -18.29
CA LEU A 161 11.85 -8.45 -17.54
C LEU A 161 12.38 -9.79 -18.10
N PRO A 162 12.40 -10.87 -17.30
CA PRO A 162 12.90 -12.19 -17.74
C PRO A 162 12.21 -12.75 -18.99
N ILE A 163 10.96 -12.34 -19.22
CA ILE A 163 10.16 -12.71 -20.40
C ILE A 163 10.53 -11.93 -21.67
N GLY A 164 11.55 -11.07 -21.62
CA GLY A 164 12.01 -10.23 -22.73
C GLY A 164 11.24 -8.91 -22.90
N GLN A 165 10.18 -8.68 -22.11
CA GLN A 165 9.43 -7.43 -22.15
C GLN A 165 10.18 -6.31 -21.45
N VAL A 166 10.28 -5.15 -22.11
CA VAL A 166 10.87 -3.93 -21.53
C VAL A 166 9.77 -3.06 -20.92
N VAL A 167 9.98 -2.57 -19.71
CA VAL A 167 9.03 -1.74 -18.95
C VAL A 167 9.72 -0.49 -18.38
N ALA A 168 8.93 0.55 -18.14
CA ALA A 168 9.36 1.74 -17.39
C ALA A 168 8.91 1.62 -15.94
N VAL A 169 9.82 1.85 -14.99
CA VAL A 169 9.57 1.71 -13.55
C VAL A 169 9.77 3.06 -12.87
N LYS A 170 8.69 3.74 -12.49
CA LYS A 170 8.74 5.01 -11.74
C LYS A 170 8.83 4.68 -10.26
N LYS A 171 10.03 4.75 -9.70
CA LYS A 171 10.29 4.61 -8.26
C LYS A 171 10.05 5.94 -7.56
N LEU A 172 9.26 5.90 -6.50
CA LEU A 172 9.00 7.07 -5.69
C LEU A 172 10.17 7.34 -4.74
N LEU A 173 10.50 8.62 -4.58
CA LEU A 173 11.46 9.05 -3.58
C LEU A 173 10.85 8.90 -2.18
N GLN A 174 11.54 8.19 -1.29
CA GLN A 174 11.23 8.16 0.13
C GLN A 174 11.99 9.33 0.79
N SER A 175 11.27 10.35 1.26
CA SER A 175 11.83 11.52 1.96
C SER A 175 11.22 11.63 3.36
N GLU A 176 11.96 12.07 4.37
CA GLU A 176 11.54 11.97 5.79
C GLU A 176 10.42 12.92 6.26
N ASP A 177 9.91 13.84 5.43
CA ASP A 177 8.86 14.81 5.82
C ASP A 177 7.81 15.04 4.72
N SER A 178 6.75 15.82 5.03
CA SER A 178 5.54 16.23 4.26
C SER A 178 5.46 15.96 2.73
N MET A 179 6.58 16.06 2.00
CA MET A 179 6.74 15.51 0.64
C MET A 179 6.35 14.03 0.52
N LEU A 180 6.62 13.20 1.54
CA LEU A 180 6.24 11.79 1.57
C LEU A 180 4.72 11.60 1.42
N ILE A 181 3.93 12.40 2.15
CA ILE A 181 2.46 12.34 2.10
C ILE A 181 1.95 12.79 0.73
N ASN A 182 2.54 13.82 0.14
CA ASN A 182 2.14 14.28 -1.20
C ASN A 182 2.51 13.26 -2.29
N ASN A 183 3.68 12.63 -2.18
CA ASN A 183 4.12 11.59 -3.11
C ASN A 183 3.26 10.32 -3.00
N LEU A 184 2.88 9.92 -1.78
CA LEU A 184 1.95 8.81 -1.57
C LEU A 184 0.56 9.10 -2.13
N LYS A 185 0.02 10.31 -1.92
CA LYS A 185 -1.25 10.71 -2.54
C LYS A 185 -1.17 10.73 -4.06
N ALA A 186 -0.07 11.22 -4.62
CA ALA A 186 0.14 11.21 -6.06
C ALA A 186 0.21 9.78 -6.62
N PHE A 187 0.88 8.87 -5.89
CA PHE A 187 0.93 7.44 -6.21
C PHE A 187 -0.45 6.80 -6.23
N GLU A 188 -1.20 6.91 -5.13
CA GLU A 188 -2.54 6.33 -4.99
C GLU A 188 -3.49 6.86 -6.06
N ASN A 189 -3.43 8.18 -6.31
CA ASN A 189 -4.23 8.83 -7.34
C ASN A 189 -3.85 8.37 -8.75
N GLU A 190 -2.57 8.23 -9.06
CA GLU A 190 -2.10 7.74 -10.35
C GLU A 190 -2.52 6.29 -10.59
N VAL A 191 -2.41 5.43 -9.56
CA VAL A 191 -2.94 4.06 -9.61
C VAL A 191 -4.43 4.08 -9.88
N GLN A 192 -5.21 4.81 -9.06
CA GLN A 192 -6.67 4.86 -9.18
C GLN A 192 -7.12 5.32 -10.56
N VAL A 193 -6.49 6.36 -11.10
CA VAL A 193 -6.87 6.92 -12.40
C VAL A 193 -6.50 5.97 -13.54
N LEU A 194 -5.29 5.40 -13.52
CA LEU A 194 -4.81 4.52 -14.61
C LEU A 194 -5.41 3.10 -14.56
N THR A 195 -6.02 2.69 -13.46
CA THR A 195 -6.84 1.47 -13.43
C THR A 195 -8.20 1.67 -14.14
N GLU A 196 -8.75 2.89 -14.10
CA GLU A 196 -10.02 3.26 -14.71
C GLU A 196 -9.88 3.62 -16.20
N ILE A 197 -8.81 4.34 -16.57
CA ILE A 197 -8.60 4.80 -17.94
C ILE A 197 -7.95 3.72 -18.78
N ARG A 198 -8.55 3.44 -19.96
CA ARG A 198 -7.90 2.67 -21.03
C ARG A 198 -8.10 3.36 -22.37
N HIS A 199 -7.02 3.89 -22.91
CA HIS A 199 -7.04 4.55 -24.22
C HIS A 199 -5.69 4.36 -24.93
N ARG A 200 -5.70 4.24 -26.26
CA ARG A 200 -4.49 3.99 -27.07
C ARG A 200 -3.43 5.10 -26.98
N ASN A 201 -3.84 6.30 -26.59
CA ASN A 201 -2.96 7.48 -26.45
C ASN A 201 -2.75 7.87 -24.97
N VAL A 202 -2.99 6.95 -24.03
CA VAL A 202 -2.68 7.10 -22.60
C VAL A 202 -1.73 5.98 -22.23
N VAL A 203 -0.68 6.30 -21.47
CA VAL A 203 0.32 5.32 -21.05
C VAL A 203 -0.33 4.19 -20.24
N LYS A 204 -0.02 2.95 -20.60
CA LYS A 204 -0.56 1.78 -19.94
C LYS A 204 0.20 1.47 -18.66
N LEU A 205 -0.53 1.46 -17.54
CA LEU A 205 -0.05 0.91 -16.27
C LEU A 205 -0.18 -0.62 -16.31
N TYR A 206 0.93 -1.32 -16.15
CA TYR A 206 0.95 -2.79 -16.01
C TYR A 206 0.74 -3.24 -14.56
N GLY A 207 1.22 -2.44 -13.61
CA GLY A 207 1.05 -2.74 -12.19
C GLY A 207 1.80 -1.76 -11.32
N PHE A 208 1.77 -2.02 -10.02
CA PHE A 208 2.45 -1.21 -9.04
C PHE A 208 2.93 -2.07 -7.87
N CYS A 209 3.81 -1.50 -7.06
CA CYS A 209 4.25 -2.06 -5.80
C CYS A 209 4.19 -0.99 -4.72
N SER A 210 3.52 -1.33 -3.61
CA SER A 210 3.55 -0.55 -2.38
C SER A 210 4.32 -1.36 -1.33
N HIS A 211 5.61 -1.09 -1.19
CA HIS A 211 6.47 -1.79 -0.24
C HIS A 211 7.25 -0.80 0.62
N PRO A 212 7.42 -1.04 1.94
CA PRO A 212 8.07 -0.08 2.85
C PRO A 212 9.45 0.40 2.40
N LYS A 213 10.20 -0.43 1.67
CA LYS A 213 11.53 -0.07 1.13
C LYS A 213 11.49 0.58 -0.25
N ASN A 214 10.52 0.23 -1.08
CA ASN A 214 10.48 0.63 -2.49
C ASN A 214 9.02 0.67 -2.94
N SER A 215 8.47 1.87 -3.15
CA SER A 215 7.18 2.03 -3.82
C SER A 215 7.42 2.46 -5.27
N PHE A 216 6.77 1.78 -6.21
CA PHE A 216 6.98 2.06 -7.63
C PHE A 216 5.78 1.68 -8.50
N LEU A 217 5.69 2.33 -9.66
CA LEU A 217 4.69 2.10 -10.71
C LEU A 217 5.40 1.48 -11.93
N VAL A 218 4.77 0.49 -12.56
CA VAL A 218 5.31 -0.22 -13.73
C VAL A 218 4.43 0.07 -14.94
N TYR A 219 5.01 0.70 -15.96
CA TYR A 219 4.34 1.13 -17.18
C TYR A 219 4.89 0.40 -18.40
N GLU A 220 4.14 0.49 -19.50
CA GLU A 220 4.73 0.31 -20.82
C GLU A 220 5.92 1.25 -21.04
N PHE A 221 6.93 0.76 -21.74
CA PHE A 221 8.12 1.53 -22.05
C PHE A 221 7.95 2.22 -23.40
N ALA A 222 7.93 3.55 -23.40
CA ALA A 222 7.92 4.35 -24.62
C ALA A 222 9.35 4.56 -25.13
N GLU A 223 9.70 3.94 -26.25
CA GLU A 223 11.08 3.77 -26.70
C GLU A 223 11.76 5.07 -27.11
N ARG A 224 10.99 6.08 -27.54
CA ARG A 224 11.51 7.39 -27.93
C ARG A 224 11.50 8.40 -26.78
N GLY A 225 11.10 7.98 -25.58
CA GLY A 225 11.03 8.84 -24.42
C GLY A 225 10.02 9.97 -24.57
N SER A 226 10.28 11.11 -23.92
CA SER A 226 9.38 12.25 -23.93
C SER A 226 9.54 13.12 -25.18
N LEU A 227 8.44 13.74 -25.60
CA LEU A 227 8.42 14.71 -26.69
C LEU A 227 9.41 15.86 -26.45
N ARG A 228 9.57 16.32 -25.20
CA ARG A 228 10.56 17.36 -24.86
C ARG A 228 11.97 16.91 -25.18
N MET A 229 12.36 15.69 -24.81
CA MET A 229 13.70 15.16 -25.07
C MET A 229 13.97 15.14 -26.57
N LEU A 230 13.02 14.57 -27.34
CA LEU A 230 13.11 14.47 -28.79
C LEU A 230 13.20 15.86 -29.45
N LEU A 231 12.38 16.82 -29.04
CA LEU A 231 12.41 18.18 -29.56
C LEU A 231 13.68 18.97 -29.18
N SER A 232 14.37 18.58 -28.11
CA SER A 232 15.61 19.25 -27.65
C SER A 232 16.83 18.79 -28.45
N ASN A 233 16.80 17.58 -29.00
CA ASN A 233 17.83 17.09 -29.93
C ASN A 233 17.51 17.60 -31.34
N LYS A 234 18.50 18.22 -32.02
CA LYS A 234 18.30 18.78 -33.36
C LYS A 234 17.98 17.69 -34.39
N GLU A 235 18.75 16.60 -34.41
CA GLU A 235 18.61 15.53 -35.40
C GLU A 235 17.27 14.81 -35.24
N GLU A 236 16.91 14.44 -34.01
CA GLU A 236 15.64 13.77 -33.73
C GLU A 236 14.44 14.68 -34.03
N ALA A 237 14.53 15.98 -33.72
CA ALA A 237 13.47 16.93 -34.00
C ALA A 237 13.23 17.13 -35.52
N GLU A 238 14.27 16.99 -36.34
CA GLU A 238 14.18 17.00 -37.80
C GLU A 238 13.52 15.71 -38.34
N GLU A 239 13.78 14.55 -37.72
CA GLU A 239 13.08 13.30 -38.05
C GLU A 239 11.57 13.36 -37.73
N LEU A 240 11.20 14.18 -36.75
CA LEU A 240 9.82 14.46 -36.37
C LEU A 240 9.16 15.44 -37.35
N ASN A 241 8.95 15.00 -38.59
CA ASN A 241 8.34 15.82 -39.64
C ASN A 241 6.92 16.29 -39.30
N TRP A 242 6.38 17.21 -40.12
CA TRP A 242 5.06 17.81 -39.89
C TRP A 242 3.94 16.79 -39.69
N LYS A 243 3.92 15.69 -40.45
CA LYS A 243 2.88 14.67 -40.34
C LYS A 243 2.93 13.97 -38.98
N LYS A 244 4.13 13.61 -38.51
CA LYS A 244 4.32 13.04 -37.16
C LYS A 244 3.87 14.02 -36.08
N ARG A 245 4.25 15.30 -36.17
CA ARG A 245 3.85 16.35 -35.21
C ARG A 245 2.32 16.52 -35.15
N LEU A 246 1.66 16.57 -36.30
CA LEU A 246 0.20 16.65 -36.38
C LEU A 246 -0.47 15.41 -35.77
N ASN A 247 0.06 14.22 -36.03
CA ASN A 247 -0.44 12.98 -35.42
C ASN A 247 -0.28 12.98 -33.89
N ILE A 248 0.84 13.50 -33.37
CA ILE A 248 1.05 13.65 -31.93
C ILE A 248 -0.01 14.55 -31.30
N VAL A 249 -0.28 15.72 -31.91
CA VAL A 249 -1.33 16.63 -31.44
C VAL A 249 -2.71 15.95 -31.45
N LYS A 250 -3.02 15.20 -32.50
CA LYS A 250 -4.25 14.39 -32.59
C LYS A 250 -4.33 13.34 -31.49
N GLY A 251 -3.23 12.61 -31.24
CA GLY A 251 -3.17 11.59 -30.20
C GLY A 251 -3.43 12.16 -28.81
N VAL A 252 -2.78 13.27 -28.47
CA VAL A 252 -3.00 13.99 -27.20
C VAL A 252 -4.44 14.49 -27.08
N ALA A 253 -4.99 15.09 -28.14
CA ALA A 253 -6.36 15.57 -28.15
C ALA A 253 -7.39 14.43 -27.93
N ASN A 254 -7.19 13.29 -28.59
CA ASN A 254 -8.04 12.12 -28.44
C ASN A 254 -8.00 11.56 -27.01
N ALA A 255 -6.80 11.41 -26.42
CA ALA A 255 -6.64 10.98 -25.04
C ALA A 255 -7.39 11.88 -24.05
N LEU A 256 -7.22 13.19 -24.17
CA LEU A 256 -7.86 14.13 -23.26
C LEU A 256 -9.37 14.22 -23.50
N SER A 257 -9.82 14.06 -24.74
CA SER A 257 -11.25 13.96 -25.04
C SER A 257 -11.86 12.79 -24.28
N SER A 258 -11.33 11.57 -24.42
CA SER A 258 -11.89 10.38 -23.77
C SER A 258 -11.87 10.49 -22.24
N VAL A 259 -10.79 11.03 -21.68
CA VAL A 259 -10.63 11.19 -20.23
C VAL A 259 -11.59 12.24 -19.67
N HIS A 260 -11.97 13.25 -20.46
CA HIS A 260 -12.94 14.27 -20.07
C HIS A 260 -14.41 13.86 -20.30
N SER A 261 -14.72 13.08 -21.34
CA SER A 261 -16.11 12.75 -21.74
C SER A 261 -16.59 11.38 -21.29
N ASP A 262 -15.71 10.38 -21.23
CA ASP A 262 -16.12 8.98 -21.09
C ASP A 262 -16.20 8.54 -19.62
N HIS A 263 -15.79 9.42 -18.71
CA HIS A 263 -15.71 9.16 -17.27
C HIS A 263 -16.66 10.09 -16.51
N SER A 264 -17.38 9.52 -15.54
CA SER A 264 -18.27 10.26 -14.65
C SER A 264 -17.91 9.93 -13.19
N PRO A 265 -17.25 10.85 -12.46
CA PRO A 265 -16.96 12.24 -12.83
C PRO A 265 -15.84 12.41 -13.88
N PRO A 266 -15.83 13.51 -14.66
CA PRO A 266 -14.75 13.83 -15.58
C PRO A 266 -13.39 13.86 -14.90
N ILE A 267 -12.36 13.35 -15.58
CA ILE A 267 -11.00 13.31 -15.06
C ILE A 267 -10.21 14.46 -15.69
N ILE A 268 -9.58 15.32 -14.88
CA ILE A 268 -8.73 16.42 -15.37
C ILE A 268 -7.27 16.10 -15.05
N HIS A 269 -6.45 15.95 -16.09
CA HIS A 269 -5.03 15.60 -15.95
C HIS A 269 -4.18 16.69 -15.26
N ARG A 270 -4.43 17.97 -15.58
CA ARG A 270 -3.78 19.17 -14.99
C ARG A 270 -2.29 19.36 -15.25
N ASP A 271 -1.60 18.44 -15.92
CA ASP A 271 -0.14 18.52 -16.18
C ASP A 271 0.23 18.18 -17.63
N ILE A 272 -0.50 18.76 -18.59
CA ILE A 272 -0.22 18.52 -20.01
C ILE A 272 0.95 19.39 -20.45
N LEU A 273 2.13 18.78 -20.46
CA LEU A 273 3.42 19.35 -20.87
C LEU A 273 4.13 18.40 -21.83
N SER A 274 5.09 18.89 -22.61
CA SER A 274 5.89 18.05 -23.53
C SER A 274 6.75 16.98 -22.83
N ASN A 275 6.99 17.11 -21.51
CA ASN A 275 7.60 16.04 -20.70
C ASN A 275 6.66 14.83 -20.53
N ASN A 276 5.36 15.08 -20.49
CA ASN A 276 4.32 14.12 -20.14
C ASN A 276 3.60 13.57 -21.39
N VAL A 277 4.18 13.81 -22.57
CA VAL A 277 3.79 13.20 -23.83
C VAL A 277 4.93 12.28 -24.24
N LEU A 278 4.73 10.98 -24.07
CA LEU A 278 5.69 9.95 -24.43
C LEU A 278 5.44 9.45 -25.86
N LEU A 279 6.50 8.98 -26.53
CA LEU A 279 6.43 8.49 -27.90
C LEU A 279 6.94 7.05 -27.99
N ASP A 280 6.15 6.20 -28.62
CA ASP A 280 6.54 4.82 -28.91
C ASP A 280 7.46 4.73 -30.16
N LEU A 281 7.87 3.52 -30.54
CA LEU A 281 8.66 3.28 -31.76
C LEU A 281 8.04 3.88 -33.04
N SER A 282 6.71 3.95 -33.12
CA SER A 282 5.95 4.47 -34.26
C SER A 282 5.73 5.99 -34.20
N TYR A 283 6.24 6.67 -33.17
CA TYR A 283 5.96 8.08 -32.85
C TYR A 283 4.49 8.35 -32.52
N GLU A 284 3.75 7.34 -32.05
CA GLU A 284 2.40 7.54 -31.51
C GLU A 284 2.49 8.11 -30.09
N ALA A 285 1.63 9.09 -29.81
CA ALA A 285 1.64 9.83 -28.55
C ALA A 285 0.90 9.11 -27.45
N HIS A 286 1.53 9.03 -26.28
CA HIS A 286 0.97 8.46 -25.05
C HIS A 286 1.08 9.50 -23.93
N VAL A 287 -0.07 9.98 -23.44
CA VAL A 287 -0.13 10.90 -22.30
C VAL A 287 0.21 10.15 -21.01
N SER A 288 1.09 10.72 -20.19
CA SER A 288 1.62 10.12 -18.96
C SER A 288 1.57 11.07 -17.76
N ASP A 289 1.90 10.56 -16.58
CA ASP A 289 2.02 11.30 -15.32
C ASP A 289 0.68 11.84 -14.79
N PHE A 290 -0.16 10.91 -14.33
CA PHE A 290 -1.46 11.23 -13.77
C PHE A 290 -1.41 11.56 -12.27
N GLY A 291 -0.21 11.76 -11.69
CA GLY A 291 -0.01 11.97 -10.26
C GLY A 291 -0.78 13.14 -9.65
N ILE A 292 -1.02 14.21 -10.42
CA ILE A 292 -1.78 15.40 -9.95
C ILE A 292 -3.21 15.50 -10.51
N THR A 293 -3.66 14.45 -11.19
CA THR A 293 -4.99 14.35 -11.80
C THR A 293 -6.09 14.51 -10.75
N ARG A 294 -7.25 15.04 -11.16
CA ARG A 294 -8.41 15.14 -10.27
C ARG A 294 -9.68 14.72 -10.97
N PHE A 295 -10.50 13.97 -10.24
CA PHE A 295 -11.92 13.83 -10.54
C PHE A 295 -12.63 15.16 -10.28
N LEU A 296 -13.25 15.74 -11.31
CA LEU A 296 -14.00 16.97 -11.19
C LEU A 296 -15.24 16.71 -10.33
N LYS A 297 -15.29 17.32 -9.13
CA LYS A 297 -16.52 17.31 -8.34
C LYS A 297 -17.52 18.28 -8.97
N PRO A 298 -18.83 17.96 -9.00
CA PRO A 298 -19.86 18.80 -9.63
C PRO A 298 -19.83 20.29 -9.19
N ASP A 299 -19.33 20.57 -7.98
CA ASP A 299 -19.43 21.89 -7.34
C ASP A 299 -18.12 22.70 -7.24
N SER A 300 -17.00 22.27 -7.87
CA SER A 300 -15.73 23.01 -7.76
C SER A 300 -15.45 23.93 -8.95
N SER A 301 -15.54 25.25 -8.74
CA SER A 301 -15.24 26.31 -9.71
C SER A 301 -13.84 26.92 -9.51
N ASN A 302 -12.82 26.08 -9.35
CA ASN A 302 -11.44 26.56 -9.21
C ASN A 302 -10.80 26.76 -10.59
N TRP A 303 -11.03 27.94 -11.17
CA TRP A 303 -10.37 28.38 -12.40
C TRP A 303 -9.09 29.14 -12.04
N THR A 304 -7.93 28.69 -12.52
CA THR A 304 -6.73 29.52 -12.53
C THR A 304 -6.71 30.28 -13.85
N SER A 305 -6.85 31.61 -13.77
CA SER A 305 -6.67 32.52 -14.91
C SER A 305 -5.22 32.43 -15.40
N LEU A 306 -5.03 32.12 -16.68
CA LEU A 306 -3.75 32.35 -17.34
C LEU A 306 -3.78 33.79 -17.84
N ALA A 307 -2.95 34.65 -17.25
CA ALA A 307 -2.78 36.03 -17.71
C ALA A 307 -2.11 36.01 -19.08
N SER A 308 -2.85 36.39 -20.12
CA SER A 308 -2.38 36.41 -21.50
C SER A 308 -1.50 37.64 -21.77
N THR A 309 -0.23 37.43 -22.09
CA THR A 309 0.67 38.43 -22.68
C THR A 309 0.78 38.15 -24.19
N PHE A 310 -0.27 38.44 -24.98
CA PHE A 310 -0.28 38.10 -26.41
C PHE A 310 -0.56 39.29 -27.36
N GLY A 311 -0.83 40.49 -26.84
CA GLY A 311 -1.18 41.65 -27.68
C GLY A 311 -0.09 42.07 -28.68
N TYR A 312 1.18 41.74 -28.44
CA TYR A 312 2.30 42.09 -29.32
C TYR A 312 2.55 41.07 -30.46
N ILE A 313 2.03 39.85 -30.38
CA ILE A 313 2.36 38.74 -31.31
C ILE A 313 1.46 38.74 -32.57
N ALA A 314 0.41 39.55 -32.60
CA ALA A 314 -0.61 39.51 -33.66
C ALA A 314 -0.09 39.83 -35.08
N GLN A 315 1.04 40.56 -35.20
CA GLN A 315 1.61 40.94 -36.49
C GLN A 315 2.61 39.93 -37.06
N ASP A 316 3.10 39.00 -36.25
CA ASP A 316 4.12 38.03 -36.68
C ASP A 316 3.55 37.02 -37.68
N LEU A 317 4.41 36.52 -38.56
CA LEU A 317 4.02 35.49 -39.54
C LEU A 317 4.06 34.11 -38.88
N LEU A 318 3.06 33.28 -39.18
CA LEU A 318 2.98 31.91 -38.64
C LEU A 318 4.27 31.12 -38.94
N LYS A 319 4.82 31.26 -40.16
CA LYS A 319 6.06 30.60 -40.59
C LYS A 319 7.28 30.91 -39.69
N GLU A 320 7.27 32.06 -39.01
CA GLU A 320 8.40 32.54 -38.20
C GLU A 320 8.33 31.98 -36.78
N VAL A 321 7.13 31.61 -36.33
CA VAL A 321 6.88 31.10 -34.97
C VAL A 321 6.87 29.57 -34.91
N ILE A 322 6.50 28.90 -36.01
CA ILE A 322 6.61 27.43 -36.10
C ILE A 322 8.08 27.00 -36.17
N ASP A 323 8.34 25.72 -35.84
CA ASP A 323 9.70 25.19 -35.80
C ASP A 323 10.42 25.27 -37.15
N GLN A 324 11.42 26.17 -37.21
CA GLN A 324 12.16 26.50 -38.42
C GLN A 324 13.19 25.43 -38.84
N ARG A 325 13.38 24.37 -38.03
CA ARG A 325 14.24 23.23 -38.41
C ARG A 325 13.63 22.41 -39.55
N LEU A 326 12.31 22.45 -39.71
CA LEU A 326 11.61 21.78 -40.80
C LEU A 326 11.44 22.73 -41.99
N SER A 327 11.49 22.17 -43.21
CA SER A 327 11.04 22.88 -44.41
C SER A 327 9.58 23.34 -44.24
N SER A 328 9.22 24.50 -44.80
CA SER A 328 7.84 24.98 -44.75
C SER A 328 6.86 23.91 -45.23
N PRO A 329 5.73 23.72 -44.54
CA PRO A 329 4.73 22.74 -44.94
C PRO A 329 4.13 23.14 -46.28
N VAL A 330 3.80 22.14 -47.11
CA VAL A 330 3.21 22.32 -48.44
C VAL A 330 1.93 21.51 -48.58
N ASN A 331 1.06 21.90 -49.51
CA ASN A 331 -0.20 21.22 -49.82
C ASN A 331 -1.08 21.01 -48.57
N GLN A 332 -1.74 19.85 -48.47
CA GLN A 332 -2.61 19.48 -47.36
C GLN A 332 -1.95 19.65 -45.97
N VAL A 333 -0.63 19.45 -45.88
CA VAL A 333 0.10 19.62 -44.61
C VAL A 333 0.08 21.08 -44.16
N SER A 334 0.15 22.04 -45.08
CA SER A 334 0.07 23.46 -44.74
C SER A 334 -1.31 23.84 -44.20
N GLU A 335 -2.37 23.29 -44.78
CA GLU A 335 -3.75 23.45 -44.32
C GLU A 335 -3.93 22.87 -42.92
N ASP A 336 -3.40 21.67 -42.68
CA ASP A 336 -3.46 20.99 -41.38
C ASP A 336 -2.67 21.74 -40.29
N VAL A 337 -1.51 22.29 -40.62
CA VAL A 337 -0.72 23.11 -39.69
C VAL A 337 -1.45 24.39 -39.33
N VAL A 338 -2.05 25.09 -40.29
CA VAL A 338 -2.84 26.31 -40.03
C VAL A 338 -4.08 25.99 -39.21
N SER A 339 -4.82 24.94 -39.55
CA SER A 339 -5.99 24.49 -38.79
C SER A 339 -5.61 24.16 -37.33
N THR A 340 -4.53 23.41 -37.14
CA THR A 340 -4.01 23.07 -35.80
C THR A 340 -3.57 24.32 -35.03
N ALA A 341 -2.94 25.30 -35.70
CA ALA A 341 -2.56 26.55 -35.06
C ALA A 341 -3.78 27.34 -34.59
N LYS A 342 -4.84 27.44 -35.41
CA LYS A 342 -6.10 28.09 -35.00
C LYS A 342 -6.72 27.45 -33.77
N VAL A 343 -6.75 26.11 -33.73
CA VAL A 343 -7.19 25.35 -32.54
C VAL A 343 -6.33 25.69 -31.32
N ALA A 344 -5.00 25.74 -31.47
CA ALA A 344 -4.10 26.09 -30.38
C ALA A 344 -4.37 27.51 -29.85
N PHE A 345 -4.59 28.51 -30.72
CA PHE A 345 -4.97 29.86 -30.30
C PHE A 345 -6.31 29.88 -29.54
N ALA A 346 -7.32 29.14 -30.01
CA ALA A 346 -8.59 29.03 -29.30
C ALA A 346 -8.43 28.41 -27.90
N CYS A 347 -7.53 27.44 -27.72
CA CYS A 347 -7.22 26.84 -26.42
C CYS A 347 -6.58 27.83 -25.44
N LEU A 348 -5.85 28.83 -25.96
CA LEU A 348 -5.14 29.84 -25.17
C LEU A 348 -6.02 31.04 -24.78
N ASN A 349 -7.32 31.01 -25.08
CA ASN A 349 -8.23 32.11 -24.74
C ASN A 349 -8.19 32.44 -23.23
N GLY A 350 -8.03 33.72 -22.88
CA GLY A 350 -8.00 34.17 -21.49
C GLY A 350 -9.30 33.87 -20.74
N ASN A 351 -10.43 33.82 -21.45
CA ASN A 351 -11.73 33.43 -20.90
C ASN A 351 -11.94 31.91 -21.02
N PRO A 352 -11.99 31.16 -19.91
CA PRO A 352 -12.17 29.71 -19.95
C PRO A 352 -13.49 29.27 -20.61
N LYS A 353 -14.54 30.08 -20.57
CA LYS A 353 -15.84 29.77 -21.19
C LYS A 353 -15.81 29.82 -22.72
N LEU A 354 -14.82 30.50 -23.29
CA LEU A 354 -14.62 30.60 -24.75
C LEU A 354 -13.62 29.56 -25.27
N ARG A 355 -12.95 28.82 -24.37
CA ARG A 355 -12.06 27.73 -24.78
C ARG A 355 -12.89 26.55 -25.26
N PRO A 356 -12.48 25.89 -26.34
CA PRO A 356 -13.15 24.68 -26.79
C PRO A 356 -12.92 23.51 -25.84
N THR A 357 -13.86 22.57 -25.83
CA THR A 357 -13.69 21.30 -25.13
C THR A 357 -12.72 20.39 -25.89
N MET A 358 -12.12 19.44 -25.19
CA MET A 358 -11.24 18.45 -25.84
C MET A 358 -11.98 17.60 -26.88
N GLN A 359 -13.29 17.41 -26.73
CA GLN A 359 -14.13 16.75 -27.73
C GLN A 359 -14.25 17.57 -29.02
N GLN A 360 -14.50 18.88 -28.91
CA GLN A 360 -14.53 19.79 -30.06
C GLN A 360 -13.17 19.85 -30.75
N ILE A 361 -12.09 19.88 -29.97
CA ILE A 361 -10.71 19.86 -30.48
C ILE A 361 -10.42 18.56 -31.24
N ALA A 362 -10.70 17.40 -30.63
CA ALA A 362 -10.46 16.09 -31.24
C ALA A 362 -11.24 15.92 -32.54
N GLN A 363 -12.50 16.38 -32.59
CA GLN A 363 -13.31 16.40 -33.80
C GLN A 363 -12.71 17.31 -34.87
N ALA A 364 -12.37 18.56 -34.52
CA ALA A 364 -11.79 19.52 -35.46
C ALA A 364 -10.48 19.03 -36.08
N LEU A 365 -9.61 18.40 -35.29
CA LEU A 365 -8.34 17.83 -35.77
C LEU A 365 -8.52 16.54 -36.59
N SER A 366 -9.68 15.88 -36.48
CA SER A 366 -10.02 14.70 -37.27
C SER A 366 -10.66 15.06 -38.61
N CYS A 367 -11.28 16.25 -38.71
CA CYS A 367 -11.79 16.79 -39.96
C CYS A 367 -10.65 17.09 -40.95
N ARG A 368 -10.97 16.96 -42.25
CA ARG A 368 -10.07 17.40 -43.30
C ARG A 368 -9.99 18.93 -43.30
N SER A 369 -8.79 19.46 -43.29
CA SER A 369 -8.58 20.91 -43.35
C SER A 369 -9.02 21.46 -44.71
N LEU A 370 -9.58 22.67 -44.69
CA LEU A 370 -10.01 23.38 -45.89
C LEU A 370 -8.80 24.04 -46.59
N PRO A 371 -8.87 24.23 -47.92
CA PRO A 371 -7.86 24.96 -48.66
C PRO A 371 -7.60 26.35 -48.08
N LEU A 372 -6.32 26.74 -48.04
CA LEU A 372 -5.92 28.06 -47.55
C LEU A 372 -6.31 29.14 -48.56
N SER A 373 -6.89 30.25 -48.06
CA SER A 373 -7.17 31.43 -48.88
C SER A 373 -5.90 32.22 -49.24
N ASN A 374 -4.85 32.09 -48.43
CA ASN A 374 -3.56 32.77 -48.60
C ASN A 374 -2.42 31.73 -48.60
N PRO A 375 -1.30 31.97 -49.32
CA PRO A 375 -0.09 31.16 -49.18
C PRO A 375 0.38 31.09 -47.74
N PHE A 376 0.83 29.91 -47.30
CA PHE A 376 1.30 29.68 -45.93
C PHE A 376 2.32 30.73 -45.46
N SER A 377 3.18 31.20 -46.37
CA SER A 377 4.28 32.13 -46.07
C SER A 377 3.87 33.54 -45.67
N ILE A 378 2.60 33.91 -45.85
CA ILE A 378 2.08 35.26 -45.54
C ILE A 378 0.97 35.26 -44.47
N ILE A 379 0.62 34.09 -43.92
CA ILE A 379 -0.40 33.99 -42.88
C ILE A 379 0.12 34.65 -41.60
N LYS A 380 -0.63 35.63 -41.11
CA LYS A 380 -0.34 36.32 -39.84
C LYS A 380 -1.03 35.62 -38.68
N LEU A 381 -0.44 35.70 -37.50
CA LEU A 381 -1.02 35.10 -36.29
C LEU A 381 -2.37 35.72 -35.92
N GLY A 382 -2.58 37.02 -36.18
CA GLY A 382 -3.87 37.68 -35.96
C GLY A 382 -5.03 37.06 -36.76
N GLU A 383 -4.78 36.48 -37.93
CA GLU A 383 -5.80 35.82 -38.77
C GLU A 383 -6.29 34.48 -38.18
N LEU A 384 -5.59 33.96 -37.16
CA LEU A 384 -5.90 32.67 -36.54
C LEU A 384 -6.90 32.79 -35.38
N TRP A 385 -7.23 34.01 -34.96
CA TRP A 385 -8.10 34.28 -33.81
C TRP A 385 -9.60 34.10 -34.12
N ASP A 386 -9.99 34.26 -35.38
CA ASP A 386 -11.37 34.07 -35.84
C ASP A 386 -11.65 32.60 -36.15
N TYR A 387 -11.74 31.77 -35.10
CA TYR A 387 -12.04 30.35 -35.25
C TYR A 387 -13.54 30.07 -35.13
N GLY A 388 -14.18 29.80 -36.27
CA GLY A 388 -15.43 29.05 -36.32
C GLY A 388 -15.14 27.55 -36.34
N PHE A 389 -15.72 26.79 -35.41
CA PHE A 389 -15.66 25.32 -35.45
C PHE A 389 -16.36 24.81 -36.71
N CYS A 390 -15.82 23.76 -37.33
CA CYS A 390 -16.54 23.00 -38.35
C CYS A 390 -17.91 22.64 -37.80
N SER A 391 -18.94 23.30 -38.34
CA SER A 391 -20.32 22.92 -38.11
C SER A 391 -20.56 21.71 -39.00
N GLY A 392 -20.75 20.55 -38.37
CA GLY A 392 -21.07 19.31 -39.08
C GLY A 392 -22.36 19.42 -39.87
#